data_AF-A0A1M4SR18-F1
#
_entry.id   AF-A0A1M4SR18-F1
#
_cell.length_a   1.000
_cell.length_b   1.000
_cell.length_c   1.000
_cell.angle_alpha   90.00
_cell.angle_beta   90.00
_cell.angle_gamma   90.00
#
_symmetry.space_group_name_H-M   'P 1'
#
loop_
_entity.id
_entity.type
_entity.pdbx_description
1 polymer ?
#
loop_
_entity_poly.entity_id
_entity_poly.type
_entity_poly.pdbx_seq_one_letter_code
_entity_poly.pdbx_strand_id
1 'polypeptide(L)'
;MFVAYESDLSFVSETVRSFVEREVGATMLRRVKRLKKILAATPIDQLEVKEAPSIILRAHDNTWIKVVVRYLVAPKQSGEVKNRIFKNLMEELRKHPERVKFPKTNMR
;
A
#
# COMPACT_ATOMS: atom_id res chain seq x y z
N MET A 1 -3.04 -5.87 4.21
CA MET A 1 -2.72 -7.20 4.81
C MET A 1 -2.67 -7.06 6.32
N PHE A 2 -2.48 -8.15 7.06
CA PHE A 2 -2.23 -8.12 8.50
C PHE A 2 -0.84 -8.68 8.81
N VAL A 3 -0.17 -8.07 9.76
CA VAL A 3 1.07 -8.56 10.39
C VAL A 3 0.86 -8.61 11.90
N ALA A 4 1.61 -9.46 12.60
CA ALA A 4 1.55 -9.51 14.06
C ALA A 4 2.17 -8.25 14.67
N TYR A 5 1.70 -7.83 15.85
CA TYR A 5 2.23 -6.68 16.59
C TYR A 5 3.74 -6.75 16.83
N GLU A 6 4.28 -7.95 16.99
CA GLU A 6 5.71 -8.23 17.20
C GLU A 6 6.58 -8.03 15.94
N SER A 7 5.99 -7.74 14.79
CA SER A 7 6.75 -7.48 13.57
C SER A 7 7.46 -6.13 13.64
N ASP A 8 8.58 -6.02 12.95
CA ASP A 8 9.27 -4.75 12.73
C ASP A 8 8.41 -3.86 11.79
N LEU A 9 7.60 -2.99 12.38
CA LEU A 9 6.65 -2.16 11.64
C LEU A 9 7.32 -1.12 10.75
N SER A 10 8.53 -0.67 11.12
CA SER A 10 9.34 0.22 10.29
C SER A 10 9.81 -0.51 9.04
N PHE A 11 10.36 -1.72 9.21
CA PHE A 11 10.75 -2.57 8.08
C PHE A 11 9.58 -2.89 7.15
N VAL A 12 8.44 -3.29 7.71
CA VAL A 12 7.23 -3.57 6.93
C VAL A 12 6.81 -2.33 6.15
N SER A 13 6.77 -1.15 6.79
CA SER A 13 6.36 0.09 6.13
C SER A 13 7.32 0.50 5.01
N GLU A 14 8.63 0.44 5.25
CA GLU A 14 9.64 0.80 4.24
C GLU A 14 9.66 -0.15 3.06
N THR A 15 9.58 -1.46 3.33
CA THR A 15 9.56 -2.50 2.30
C THR A 15 8.31 -2.35 1.43
N VAL A 16 7.14 -2.23 2.06
CA VAL A 16 5.86 -2.04 1.35
C VAL A 16 5.89 -0.74 0.54
N ARG A 17 6.46 0.36 1.08
CA ARG A 17 6.50 1.66 0.40
C ARG A 17 7.36 1.55 -0.83
N SER A 18 8.60 1.09 -0.65
CA SER A 18 9.59 0.95 -1.70
C SER A 18 9.12 0.00 -2.81
N PHE A 19 8.41 -1.07 -2.44
CA PHE A 19 7.87 -2.03 -3.39
C PHE A 19 6.76 -1.42 -4.25
N VAL A 20 5.79 -0.76 -3.60
CA VAL A 20 4.63 -0.16 -4.30
C VAL A 20 5.07 1.05 -5.12
N GLU A 21 6.02 1.84 -4.65
CA GLU A 21 6.60 2.95 -5.43
C GLU A 21 7.28 2.47 -6.70
N ARG A 22 8.02 1.35 -6.66
CA ARG A 22 8.63 0.73 -7.85
C ARG A 22 7.58 0.21 -8.84
N GLU A 23 6.55 -0.46 -8.36
CA GLU A 23 5.51 -1.06 -9.21
C GLU A 23 4.58 -0.02 -9.85
N VAL A 24 4.14 1.00 -9.10
CA VAL A 24 3.08 1.92 -9.55
C VAL A 24 3.42 3.39 -9.44
N GLY A 25 4.53 3.79 -8.81
CA GLY A 25 4.86 5.20 -8.54
C GLY A 25 4.92 6.07 -9.80
N ALA A 26 5.67 5.63 -10.82
CA ALA A 26 5.79 6.39 -12.08
C ALA A 26 4.44 6.52 -12.82
N THR A 27 3.63 5.46 -12.80
CA THR A 27 2.30 5.47 -13.44
C THR A 27 1.30 6.30 -12.64
N MET A 28 1.40 6.28 -11.31
CA MET A 28 0.59 7.09 -10.40
C MET A 28 0.89 8.58 -10.57
N LEU A 29 2.17 8.98 -10.61
CA LEU A 29 2.58 10.38 -10.81
C LEU A 29 1.99 10.98 -12.10
N ARG A 30 2.09 10.24 -13.21
CA ARG A 30 1.49 10.67 -14.50
C ARG A 30 -0.03 10.85 -14.40
N ARG A 31 -0.71 9.98 -13.66
CA ARG A 31 -2.17 10.02 -13.49
C ARG A 31 -2.60 11.13 -12.54
N VAL A 32 -1.87 11.37 -11.46
CA VAL A 32 -2.13 12.47 -10.53
C VAL A 32 -1.95 13.82 -11.24
N LYS A 33 -0.90 13.99 -12.06
CA LYS A 33 -0.74 15.20 -12.89
C LYS A 33 -1.93 15.44 -13.83
N ARG A 34 -2.41 14.38 -14.49
CA ARG A 34 -3.62 14.46 -15.35
C ARG A 34 -4.86 14.82 -14.54
N LEU A 35 -5.06 14.20 -13.38
CA LEU A 35 -6.20 14.47 -12.50
C LEU A 35 -6.17 15.91 -11.99
N LYS A 36 -5.01 16.41 -11.54
CA LYS A 36 -4.82 17.81 -11.15
C LYS A 36 -5.17 18.79 -12.28
N LYS A 37 -4.78 18.49 -13.52
CA LYS A 37 -5.14 19.30 -14.69
C LYS A 37 -6.65 19.36 -14.94
N ILE A 38 -7.37 18.26 -14.72
CA ILE A 38 -8.83 18.21 -14.86
C ILE A 38 -9.51 18.97 -13.71
N LEU A 39 -9.05 18.75 -12.47
CA LEU A 39 -9.60 19.41 -11.28
C LEU A 39 -9.37 20.92 -11.29
N ALA A 40 -8.27 21.40 -11.88
CA ALA A 40 -8.01 22.83 -12.06
C ALA A 40 -9.10 23.55 -12.90
N ALA A 41 -9.89 22.81 -13.67
CA ALA A 41 -11.01 23.35 -14.45
C ALA A 41 -12.36 23.31 -13.69
N THR A 42 -12.37 22.89 -12.43
CA THR A 42 -13.58 22.78 -11.59
C THR A 42 -13.44 23.63 -10.32
N PRO A 43 -14.53 24.23 -9.79
CA PRO A 43 -14.51 25.04 -8.57
C PRO A 43 -14.42 24.19 -7.27
N ILE A 44 -13.93 22.96 -7.35
CA ILE A 44 -13.67 22.10 -6.19
C ILE A 44 -12.36 22.55 -5.55
N ASP A 45 -12.39 22.79 -4.23
CA ASP A 45 -11.17 22.98 -3.44
C ASP A 45 -10.21 21.85 -3.73
N GLN A 46 -8.95 22.21 -4.02
CA GLN A 46 -7.94 21.27 -4.48
C GLN A 46 -7.73 20.18 -3.42
N LEU A 47 -8.43 19.05 -3.58
CA LEU A 47 -8.21 17.85 -2.78
C LEU A 47 -6.70 17.57 -2.76
N GLU A 48 -6.14 17.36 -1.57
CA GLU A 48 -4.74 16.94 -1.44
C GLU A 48 -4.55 15.57 -2.10
N VAL A 49 -4.27 15.57 -3.39
CA VAL A 49 -3.97 14.35 -4.15
C VAL A 49 -2.51 14.02 -3.89
N LYS A 50 -2.29 13.02 -3.02
CA LYS A 50 -0.95 12.46 -2.79
C LYS A 50 -0.39 11.93 -4.12
N GLU A 51 0.82 12.37 -4.45
CA GLU A 51 1.49 12.02 -5.71
C GLU A 51 2.17 10.64 -5.66
N ALA A 52 2.33 10.09 -4.45
CA ALA A 52 2.94 8.80 -4.19
C ALA A 52 1.99 7.88 -3.41
N PRO A 53 2.19 6.55 -3.48
CA PRO A 53 1.51 5.60 -2.62
C PRO A 53 1.68 5.97 -1.14
N SER A 54 0.67 5.69 -0.33
CA SER A 54 0.73 5.91 1.11
C SER A 54 0.41 4.62 1.87
N ILE A 55 1.05 4.48 3.03
CA ILE A 55 0.86 3.35 3.92
C ILE A 55 0.23 3.87 5.20
N ILE A 56 -0.80 3.15 5.64
CA ILE A 56 -1.49 3.41 6.89
C ILE A 56 -1.40 2.12 7.69
N LEU A 57 -0.81 2.22 8.88
CA LEU A 57 -0.85 1.16 9.87
C LEU A 57 -2.03 1.42 10.81
N ARG A 58 -2.82 0.39 11.09
CA ARG A 58 -3.89 0.45 12.09
C ARG A 58 -3.75 -0.72 13.04
N ALA A 59 -3.66 -0.43 14.33
CA ALA A 59 -3.76 -1.45 15.35
C ALA A 59 -5.19 -2.04 15.35
N HIS A 60 -5.29 -3.33 15.64
CA HIS A 60 -6.53 -4.06 15.82
C HIS A 60 -6.50 -4.74 17.19
N ASP A 61 -7.67 -4.97 17.78
CA ASP A 61 -7.80 -5.40 19.19
C ASP A 61 -7.18 -6.77 19.47
N ASN A 62 -6.95 -7.57 18.42
CA ASN A 62 -6.43 -8.94 18.50
C ASN A 62 -4.91 -9.03 18.28
N THR A 63 -4.15 -8.03 18.74
CA THR A 63 -2.67 -7.94 18.61
C THR A 63 -2.15 -7.98 17.17
N TRP A 64 -2.98 -7.59 16.20
CA TRP A 64 -2.59 -7.52 14.79
C TRP A 64 -2.51 -6.07 14.33
N ILE A 65 -1.61 -5.82 13.39
CA ILE A 65 -1.50 -4.55 12.69
C ILE A 65 -2.01 -4.73 11.26
N LYS A 66 -3.05 -3.97 10.93
CA LYS A 66 -3.55 -3.86 9.56
C LYS A 66 -2.68 -2.87 8.79
N VAL A 67 -2.01 -3.39 7.76
CA VAL A 67 -1.26 -2.59 6.78
C VAL A 67 -2.18 -2.28 5.61
N VAL A 68 -2.50 -1.01 5.42
CA VAL A 68 -3.32 -0.50 4.31
C VAL A 68 -2.44 0.29 3.36
N VAL A 69 -2.43 -0.11 2.09
CA VAL A 69 -1.73 0.59 1.02
C VAL A 69 -2.76 1.33 0.17
N ARG A 70 -2.55 2.63 -0.03
CA ARG A 70 -3.38 3.47 -0.90
C ARG A 70 -2.55 3.93 -2.09
N TYR A 71 -3.03 3.64 -3.29
CA TYR A 71 -2.38 3.99 -4.55
C TYR A 71 -3.44 4.27 -5.63
N LEU A 72 -3.05 4.95 -6.72
CA LEU A 72 -3.93 5.29 -7.83
C LEU A 72 -3.57 4.50 -9.09
N VAL A 73 -4.55 3.78 -9.64
CA VAL A 73 -4.44 3.04 -10.90
C VAL A 73 -5.68 3.24 -11.77
N ALA A 74 -5.60 2.86 -13.05
CA ALA A 74 -6.74 2.90 -13.95
C ALA A 74 -7.77 1.87 -13.47
N PRO A 75 -9.07 2.21 -13.49
CA PRO A 75 -10.13 1.32 -13.00
C PRO A 75 -10.05 -0.09 -13.58
N LYS A 76 -9.82 -0.20 -14.91
CA LYS A 76 -9.73 -1.47 -15.64
C LYS A 76 -8.54 -2.35 -15.22
N GLN A 77 -7.50 -1.77 -14.62
CA GLN A 77 -6.28 -2.47 -14.18
C GLN A 77 -6.26 -2.72 -12.67
N SER A 78 -7.29 -2.27 -11.93
CA SER A 78 -7.26 -2.28 -10.45
C SER A 78 -7.08 -3.69 -9.87
N GLY A 79 -7.79 -4.68 -10.40
CA GLY A 79 -7.70 -6.08 -9.96
C GLY A 79 -6.34 -6.70 -10.26
N GLU A 80 -5.86 -6.57 -11.50
CA GLU A 80 -4.58 -7.12 -11.96
C GLU A 80 -3.41 -6.54 -11.14
N VAL A 81 -3.36 -5.21 -11.01
CA VAL A 81 -2.29 -4.53 -10.27
C VAL A 81 -2.33 -4.90 -8.78
N LYS A 82 -3.54 -4.95 -8.18
CA LYS A 82 -3.70 -5.37 -6.78
C LYS A 82 -3.14 -6.78 -6.56
N ASN A 83 -3.48 -7.72 -7.44
CA ASN A 83 -3.06 -9.11 -7.31
C ASN A 83 -1.54 -9.28 -7.50
N ARG A 84 -0.96 -8.60 -8.50
CA ARG A 84 0.49 -8.60 -8.73
C ARG A 84 1.25 -8.02 -7.54
N ILE A 85 0.84 -6.84 -7.06
CA ILE A 85 1.45 -6.21 -5.88
C ILE A 85 1.34 -7.16 -4.68
N PHE A 86 0.15 -7.70 -4.41
CA PHE A 86 -0.04 -8.56 -3.25
C PHE A 86 0.86 -9.80 -3.29
N LYS A 87 0.90 -10.52 -4.42
CA LYS A 87 1.69 -11.73 -4.56
C LYS A 87 3.18 -11.46 -4.35
N ASN A 88 3.74 -10.51 -5.10
CA ASN A 88 5.17 -10.24 -5.08
C ASN A 88 5.62 -9.61 -3.76
N LEU A 89 4.80 -8.74 -3.15
CA LEU A 89 5.08 -8.17 -1.85
C LEU A 89 5.07 -9.24 -0.74
N MET A 90 4.14 -10.19 -0.79
CA MET A 90 4.11 -11.30 0.16
C MET A 90 5.34 -12.21 0.03
N GLU A 91 5.79 -12.46 -1.21
CA GLU A 91 7.05 -13.19 -1.45
C GLU A 91 8.25 -12.43 -0.88
N GLU A 92 8.31 -11.11 -1.06
CA GLU A 92 9.40 -10.29 -0.54
C GLU A 92 9.44 -10.28 1.00
N LEU A 93 8.29 -10.04 1.65
CA LEU A 93 8.22 -10.00 3.11
C LEU A 93 8.53 -11.36 3.75
N ARG A 94 8.18 -12.48 3.09
CA ARG A 94 8.48 -13.83 3.58
C ARG A 94 9.96 -14.18 3.58
N LYS A 95 10.81 -13.42 2.88
CA LYS A 95 12.28 -13.59 2.93
C LYS A 95 12.87 -13.14 4.27
N HIS A 96 12.09 -12.44 5.10
CA HIS A 96 12.51 -11.86 6.37
C HIS A 96 11.64 -12.36 7.54
N PRO A 97 11.58 -13.68 7.80
CA PRO A 97 10.74 -14.25 8.86
C PRO A 97 11.11 -13.75 10.27
N GLU A 98 12.35 -13.30 10.47
CA GLU A 98 12.85 -12.69 11.70
C GLU A 98 12.31 -11.28 11.95
N ARG A 99 11.88 -10.57 10.89
CA ARG A 99 11.35 -9.19 10.97
C ARG A 99 9.84 -9.12 10.76
N VAL A 100 9.26 -10.06 10.01
CA VAL A 100 7.85 -10.03 9.63
C VAL A 100 7.15 -11.32 10.05
N LYS A 101 6.24 -11.18 11.02
CA LYS A 101 5.38 -12.29 11.46
C LYS A 101 3.98 -12.10 10.89
N PHE A 102 3.49 -13.11 10.18
CA PHE A 102 2.12 -13.13 9.69
C PHE A 102 1.21 -13.83 10.71
N PRO A 103 -0.07 -13.40 10.81
CA PRO A 103 -1.04 -14.10 11.63
C PRO A 103 -1.10 -15.58 11.24
N LYS A 104 -0.89 -16.48 12.19
CA LYS A 104 -1.18 -17.90 11.98
C LYS A 104 -2.70 -18.04 12.00
N THR A 105 -3.26 -18.76 11.03
CA THR A 105 -4.70 -18.99 10.85
C THR A 105 -5.39 -19.68 12.05
N ASN A 106 -4.65 -20.00 13.12
CA ASN A 106 -5.11 -20.75 14.29
C ASN A 106 -5.22 -19.91 15.58
N MET A 107 -5.18 -18.57 15.51
CA MET A 107 -5.59 -17.75 16.66
C MET A 107 -7.12 -17.63 16.67
N ARG A 108 -7.78 -18.65 17.23
CA ARG A 108 -9.13 -18.57 17.78
C ARG A 108 -9.03 -18.41 19.29
#